data_AF-A0A3L7NRJ8-F1
#
_entry.id   AF-A0A3L7NRJ8-F1
#
_cell.length_a   1.000
_cell.length_b   1.000
_cell.length_c   1.000
_cell.angle_alpha   90.00
_cell.angle_beta   90.00
_cell.angle_gamma   90.00
#
_symmetry.space_group_name_H-M   'P 1'
#
loop_
_entity.id
_entity.type
_entity.pdbx_description
1 polymer ?
#
loop_
_entity_poly.entity_id
_entity_poly.type
_entity_poly.pdbx_seq_one_letter_code
_entity_poly.pdbx_strand_id
1 'polypeptide(L)'
;RTMTEVNDMAAHTGEMAAEGRINLASMDGTMRLLAGSTTSFGAKLAVISERAANINLAVTTITKVADQTNLLSINAAIEAEKAGEYGLGFLVVAREIRRLADQTAVASLDIARMVKEMQNSVSAGVMEMDRFGEQVRGGVQEIGDISARLGDIISAVQGISGRFGQVTEGMRAQSEGAEQIREAMVRLADGAARTADSLNDFNKASIHLREAVGDLKEEVSRFTI
;
A
#
# COMPACT_ATOMS: atom_id res chain seq x y z
N ARG A 1 -31.28 -4.93 -17.79
CA ARG A 1 -31.03 -3.69 -17.01
C ARG A 1 -30.11 -3.97 -15.83
N THR A 2 -30.50 -4.85 -14.91
CA THR A 2 -29.66 -5.28 -13.78
C THR A 2 -28.31 -5.87 -14.19
N MET A 3 -28.24 -6.73 -15.22
CA MET A 3 -26.97 -7.35 -15.63
C MET A 3 -25.99 -6.36 -16.28
N THR A 4 -26.51 -5.39 -17.03
CA THR A 4 -25.70 -4.31 -17.61
C THR A 4 -25.13 -3.43 -16.49
N GLU A 5 -25.95 -3.07 -15.50
CA GLU A 5 -25.51 -2.28 -14.34
C GLU A 5 -24.42 -2.98 -13.53
N VAL A 6 -24.52 -4.31 -13.33
CA VAL A 6 -23.47 -5.05 -12.62
C VAL A 6 -22.18 -5.16 -13.46
N ASN A 7 -22.29 -5.31 -14.79
CA ASN A 7 -21.12 -5.30 -15.66
C ASN A 7 -20.41 -3.94 -15.67
N ASP A 8 -21.17 -2.84 -15.71
CA ASP A 8 -20.64 -1.48 -15.65
C ASP A 8 -19.95 -1.22 -14.30
N MET A 9 -20.55 -1.68 -13.20
CA MET A 9 -19.97 -1.59 -11.87
C MET A 9 -18.69 -2.43 -11.72
N ALA A 10 -18.65 -3.62 -12.33
CA ALA A 10 -17.45 -4.45 -12.37
C ALA A 10 -16.34 -3.73 -13.15
N ALA A 11 -16.65 -3.20 -14.35
CA ALA A 11 -15.70 -2.44 -15.17
C ALA A 11 -15.14 -1.24 -14.41
N HIS A 12 -15.99 -0.46 -13.74
CA HIS A 12 -15.58 0.68 -12.93
C HIS A 12 -14.69 0.27 -11.74
N THR A 13 -15.01 -0.85 -11.08
CA THR A 13 -14.16 -1.40 -10.01
C THR A 13 -12.77 -1.80 -10.53
N GLY A 14 -12.71 -2.40 -11.72
CA GLY A 14 -11.45 -2.73 -12.38
C GLY A 14 -10.61 -1.51 -12.75
N GLU A 15 -11.27 -0.44 -13.21
CA GLU A 15 -10.63 0.85 -13.51
C GLU A 15 -10.05 1.50 -12.25
N MET A 16 -10.83 1.58 -11.17
CA MET A 16 -10.35 2.09 -9.87
C MET A 16 -9.17 1.28 -9.33
N ALA A 17 -9.20 -0.05 -9.47
CA ALA A 17 -8.08 -0.90 -9.06
C ALA A 17 -6.84 -0.68 -9.92
N ALA A 18 -7.00 -0.45 -11.22
CA ALA A 18 -5.91 -0.13 -12.13
C ALA A 18 -5.28 1.24 -11.81
N GLU A 19 -6.10 2.26 -11.56
CA GLU A 19 -5.63 3.58 -11.10
C GLU A 19 -4.89 3.46 -9.77
N GLY A 20 -5.43 2.68 -8.82
CA GLY A 20 -4.77 2.36 -7.56
C GLY A 20 -3.36 1.77 -7.75
N ARG A 21 -3.16 0.87 -8.73
CA ARG A 21 -1.84 0.32 -9.05
C ARG A 21 -0.88 1.37 -9.62
N ILE A 22 -1.36 2.30 -10.45
CA ILE A 22 -0.53 3.41 -10.97
C ILE A 22 -0.05 4.29 -9.82
N ASN A 23 -0.95 4.62 -8.89
CA ASN A 23 -0.61 5.42 -7.71
C ASN A 23 0.41 4.69 -6.80
N LEU A 24 0.25 3.39 -6.60
CA LEU A 24 1.24 2.57 -5.88
C LEU A 24 2.59 2.50 -6.58
N ALA A 25 2.63 2.44 -7.91
CA ALA A 25 3.89 2.47 -8.66
C ALA A 25 4.63 3.81 -8.46
N SER A 26 3.89 4.92 -8.41
CA SER A 26 4.45 6.24 -8.07
C SER A 26 4.98 6.28 -6.63
N MET A 27 4.25 5.68 -5.68
CA MET A 27 4.70 5.53 -4.30
C MET A 27 5.96 4.65 -4.19
N ASP A 28 6.06 3.54 -4.92
CA ASP A 28 7.27 2.70 -4.97
C ASP A 28 8.48 3.51 -5.45
N GLY A 29 8.31 4.28 -6.52
CA GLY A 29 9.35 5.18 -7.02
C GLY A 29 9.79 6.21 -5.96
N THR A 30 8.84 6.78 -5.23
CA THR A 30 9.12 7.73 -4.14
C THR A 30 9.87 7.05 -2.99
N MET A 31 9.48 5.84 -2.60
CA MET A 31 10.16 5.09 -1.54
C MET A 31 11.59 4.72 -1.91
N ARG A 32 11.86 4.35 -3.18
CA ARG A 32 13.22 4.10 -3.65
C ARG A 32 14.08 5.36 -3.62
N LEU A 33 13.52 6.52 -3.98
CA LEU A 33 14.20 7.81 -3.84
C LEU A 33 14.51 8.15 -2.39
N LEU A 34 13.57 7.87 -1.47
CA LEU A 34 13.80 7.99 -0.03
C LEU A 34 14.95 7.10 0.43
N ALA A 35 14.97 5.82 0.06
CA ALA A 35 16.03 4.87 0.43
C ALA A 35 17.42 5.34 -0.05
N GLY A 36 17.50 5.83 -1.29
CA GLY A 36 18.73 6.42 -1.82
C GLY A 36 19.15 7.68 -1.05
N SER A 37 18.18 8.53 -0.68
CA SER A 37 18.42 9.73 0.13
C SER A 37 18.94 9.37 1.52
N THR A 38 18.32 8.42 2.22
CA THR A 38 18.76 7.94 3.53
C THR A 38 20.21 7.45 3.51
N THR A 39 20.56 6.67 2.49
CA THR A 39 21.94 6.19 2.29
C THR A 39 22.92 7.35 2.10
N SER A 40 22.54 8.35 1.30
CA SER A 40 23.34 9.57 1.09
C SER A 40 23.51 10.39 2.38
N PHE A 41 22.45 10.52 3.19
CA PHE A 41 22.52 11.18 4.49
C PHE A 41 23.45 10.45 5.46
N GLY A 42 23.36 9.12 5.55
CA GLY A 42 24.28 8.30 6.35
C GLY A 42 25.75 8.52 5.96
N ALA A 43 26.05 8.55 4.65
CA ALA A 43 27.40 8.83 4.17
C ALA A 43 27.89 10.24 4.54
N LYS A 44 27.03 11.27 4.45
CA LYS A 44 27.37 12.64 4.87
C LYS A 44 27.64 12.74 6.37
N LEU A 45 26.84 12.07 7.19
CA LEU A 45 27.06 12.01 8.64
C LEU A 45 28.39 11.32 8.99
N ALA A 46 28.74 10.24 8.28
CA ALA A 46 30.04 9.58 8.44
C ALA A 46 31.22 10.54 8.17
N VAL A 47 31.13 11.36 7.12
CA VAL A 47 32.14 12.40 6.83
C VAL A 47 32.22 13.45 7.95
N ILE A 48 31.09 13.87 8.52
CA ILE A 48 31.10 14.80 9.66
C ILE A 48 31.76 14.15 10.89
N SER A 49 31.49 12.87 11.16
CA SER A 49 32.12 12.11 12.24
C SER A 49 33.64 12.08 12.10
N GLU A 50 34.14 11.79 10.90
CA GLU A 50 35.58 11.78 10.59
C GLU A 50 36.21 13.17 10.79
N ARG A 51 35.56 14.23 10.29
CA ARG A 51 36.03 15.61 10.49
C ARG A 51 36.07 16.00 11.97
N ALA A 52 35.06 15.60 12.75
CA ALA A 52 35.04 15.83 14.18
C ALA A 52 36.19 15.12 14.90
N ALA A 53 36.53 13.89 14.49
CA ALA A 53 37.69 13.16 15.01
C ALA A 53 39.02 13.90 14.71
N ASN A 54 39.17 14.44 13.49
CA ASN A 54 40.34 15.24 13.11
C ASN A 54 40.46 16.54 13.92
N ILE A 55 39.33 17.22 14.19
CA ILE A 55 39.32 18.40 15.06
C ILE A 55 39.75 18.02 16.48
N ASN A 56 39.27 16.91 17.02
CA ASN A 56 39.66 16.44 18.35
C ASN A 56 41.17 16.19 18.48
N LEU A 57 41.79 15.65 17.42
CA LEU A 57 43.25 15.49 17.35
C LEU A 57 43.97 16.85 17.37
N ALA A 58 43.51 17.82 16.58
CA ALA A 58 44.07 19.16 16.55
C ALA A 58 43.96 19.85 17.92
N VAL A 59 42.79 19.77 18.56
CA VAL A 59 42.54 20.30 19.91
C VAL A 59 43.49 19.67 20.93
N THR A 60 43.68 18.34 20.87
CA THR A 60 44.65 17.65 21.74
C THR A 60 46.07 18.18 21.58
N THR A 61 46.49 18.46 20.34
CA THR A 61 47.80 19.08 20.07
C THR A 61 47.87 20.50 20.62
N ILE A 62 46.82 21.32 20.45
CA ILE A 62 46.77 22.69 20.98
C ILE A 62 46.89 22.68 22.51
N THR A 63 46.16 21.78 23.20
CA THR A 63 46.28 21.61 24.65
C THR A 63 47.71 21.28 25.06
N LYS A 64 48.37 20.34 24.37
CA LYS A 64 49.78 20.01 24.64
C LYS A 64 50.72 21.20 24.43
N VAL A 65 50.51 21.99 23.38
CA VAL A 65 51.31 23.20 23.11
C VAL A 65 51.07 24.25 24.19
N ALA A 66 49.83 24.43 24.64
CA ALA A 66 49.49 25.33 25.74
C ALA A 66 50.20 24.91 27.04
N ASP A 67 50.16 23.61 27.39
CA ASP A 67 50.85 23.07 28.56
C ASP A 67 52.37 23.25 28.49
N GLN A 68 52.97 23.02 27.32
CA GLN A 68 54.40 23.26 27.10
C GLN A 68 54.76 24.74 27.20
N THR A 69 53.91 25.62 26.67
CA THR A 69 54.11 27.08 26.75
C THR A 69 53.98 27.57 28.19
N ASN A 70 53.05 26.99 28.96
CA ASN A 70 52.89 27.24 30.38
C ASN A 70 54.17 26.85 31.14
N LEU A 71 54.70 25.65 30.93
CA LEU A 71 55.97 25.21 31.52
C LEU A 71 57.16 26.09 31.12
N LEU A 72 57.24 26.50 29.86
CA LEU A 72 58.29 27.41 29.37
C LEU A 72 58.21 28.78 30.09
N SER A 73 57.00 29.29 30.29
CA SER A 73 56.76 30.57 30.96
C SER A 73 57.16 30.53 32.44
N ILE A 74 56.95 29.39 33.12
CA ILE A 74 57.39 29.18 34.49
C ILE A 74 58.92 29.20 34.57
N ASN A 75 59.61 28.50 33.67
CA ASN A 75 61.07 28.52 33.60
C ASN A 75 61.61 29.93 33.33
N ALA A 76 60.96 30.68 32.43
CA ALA A 76 61.32 32.07 32.14
C ALA A 76 61.09 33.00 33.35
N ALA A 77 60.01 32.79 34.11
CA ALA A 77 59.76 33.54 35.34
C ALA A 77 60.82 33.27 36.42
N ILE A 78 61.22 32.00 36.59
CA ILE A 78 62.28 31.60 37.54
C ILE A 78 63.61 32.27 37.18
N GLU A 79 64.02 32.22 35.91
CA GLU A 79 65.30 32.82 35.50
C GLU A 79 65.26 34.37 35.56
N ALA A 80 64.08 34.96 35.33
CA ALA A 80 63.87 36.40 35.51
C ALA A 80 63.99 36.83 36.98
N GLU A 81 63.45 36.06 37.93
CA GLU A 81 63.62 36.33 39.37
C GLU A 81 65.08 36.20 39.79
N LYS A 82 65.80 35.22 39.24
CA LYS A 82 67.22 34.99 39.51
C LYS A 82 68.14 36.12 38.99
N ALA A 83 67.72 36.83 37.95
CA ALA A 83 68.42 38.01 37.43
C ALA A 83 68.20 39.30 38.26
N GLY A 84 67.37 39.26 39.31
CA GLY A 84 67.15 40.39 40.21
C GLY A 84 66.48 41.58 39.51
N GLU A 85 66.99 42.81 39.75
CA GLU A 85 66.42 44.04 39.17
C GLU A 85 66.45 44.05 37.64
N TYR A 86 67.44 43.40 37.01
CA TYR A 86 67.56 43.33 35.55
C TYR A 86 66.49 42.42 34.90
N GLY A 87 65.85 41.54 35.67
CA GLY A 87 64.84 40.59 35.20
C GLY A 87 63.40 41.07 35.31
N LEU A 88 63.14 42.23 35.94
CA LEU A 88 61.78 42.72 36.22
C LEU A 88 60.88 42.82 34.97
N GLY A 89 61.42 43.31 33.85
CA GLY A 89 60.70 43.38 32.57
C GLY A 89 60.39 42.01 31.99
N PHE A 90 61.34 41.07 32.06
CA PHE A 90 61.15 39.69 31.62
C PHE A 90 60.12 38.94 32.46
N LEU A 91 60.06 39.22 33.77
CA LEU A 91 59.10 38.61 34.68
C LEU A 91 57.65 38.97 34.32
N VAL A 92 57.39 40.22 33.91
CA VAL A 92 56.06 40.65 33.44
C VAL A 92 55.66 39.89 32.17
N VAL A 93 56.58 39.77 31.21
CA VAL A 93 56.33 39.03 29.96
C VAL A 93 56.08 37.54 30.26
N ALA A 94 56.88 36.91 31.11
CA ALA A 94 56.69 35.50 31.48
C ALA A 94 55.32 35.24 32.12
N ARG A 95 54.85 36.13 33.01
CA ARG A 95 53.50 36.03 33.60
C ARG A 95 52.39 36.17 32.55
N GLU A 96 52.55 37.07 31.58
CA GLU A 96 51.56 37.25 30.52
C GLU A 96 51.51 36.05 29.57
N ILE A 97 52.67 35.46 29.21
CA ILE A 97 52.74 34.20 28.45
C ILE A 97 52.02 33.09 29.21
N ARG A 98 52.25 32.98 30.53
CA ARG A 98 51.56 31.99 31.38
C ARG A 98 50.04 32.15 31.31
N ARG A 99 49.57 33.40 31.48
CA ARG A 99 48.15 33.74 31.43
C ARG A 99 47.52 33.37 30.09
N LEU A 100 48.20 33.63 28.97
CA LEU A 100 47.74 33.27 27.63
C LEU A 100 47.75 31.75 27.41
N ALA A 101 48.75 31.03 27.94
CA ALA A 101 48.81 29.58 27.88
C ALA A 101 47.64 28.93 28.64
N ASP A 102 47.35 29.39 29.86
CA ASP A 102 46.20 28.91 30.65
C ASP A 102 44.87 29.21 29.93
N GLN A 103 44.70 30.41 29.37
CA GLN A 103 43.52 30.76 28.57
C GLN A 103 43.37 29.87 27.33
N THR A 104 44.48 29.54 26.67
CA THR A 104 44.48 28.64 25.50
C THR A 104 44.10 27.22 25.89
N ALA A 105 44.57 26.72 27.04
CA ALA A 105 44.21 25.40 27.55
C ALA A 105 42.71 25.28 27.87
N VAL A 106 42.15 26.29 28.54
CA VAL A 106 40.71 26.35 28.84
C VAL A 106 39.87 26.41 27.56
N ALA A 107 40.22 27.28 26.61
CA ALA A 107 39.52 27.36 25.33
C ALA A 107 39.58 26.04 24.55
N SER A 108 40.72 25.34 24.59
CA SER A 108 40.89 24.03 23.94
C SER A 108 39.99 22.97 24.57
N LEU A 109 39.86 22.95 25.90
CA LEU A 109 38.94 22.05 26.61
C LEU A 109 37.47 22.30 26.22
N ASP A 110 37.07 23.57 26.09
CA ASP A 110 35.72 23.92 25.63
C ASP A 110 35.47 23.45 24.19
N ILE A 111 36.44 23.60 23.29
CA ILE A 111 36.34 23.07 21.92
C ILE A 111 36.23 21.54 21.96
N ALA A 112 37.04 20.85 22.76
CA ALA A 112 36.98 19.39 22.89
C ALA A 112 35.57 18.92 23.33
N ARG A 113 34.95 19.62 24.27
CA ARG A 113 33.58 19.35 24.71
C ARG A 113 32.57 19.53 23.58
N MET A 114 32.61 20.65 22.86
CA MET A 114 31.72 20.90 21.71
C MET A 114 31.88 19.84 20.61
N VAL A 115 33.12 19.42 20.32
CA VAL A 115 33.40 18.36 19.34
C VAL A 115 32.83 17.02 19.80
N LYS A 116 32.92 16.70 21.08
CA LYS A 116 32.34 15.47 21.65
C LYS A 116 30.81 15.47 21.58
N GLU A 117 30.17 16.60 21.88
CA GLU A 117 28.72 16.78 21.72
C GLU A 117 28.29 16.63 20.25
N MET A 118 29.08 17.17 19.32
CA MET A 118 28.87 16.99 17.88
C MET A 118 28.99 15.52 17.47
N GLN A 119 30.01 14.80 17.93
CA GLN A 119 30.18 13.36 17.65
C GLN A 119 29.00 12.53 18.15
N ASN A 120 28.53 12.82 19.37
CA ASN A 120 27.35 12.15 19.93
C ASN A 120 26.09 12.41 19.08
N SER A 121 25.88 13.67 18.68
CA SER A 121 24.76 14.06 17.81
C SER A 121 24.82 13.37 16.45
N VAL A 122 26.01 13.27 15.86
CA VAL A 122 26.22 12.57 14.58
C VAL A 122 25.94 11.07 14.72
N SER A 123 26.44 10.43 15.78
CA SER A 123 26.20 9.02 16.06
C SER A 123 24.70 8.72 16.24
N ALA A 124 23.99 9.58 16.98
CA ALA A 124 22.53 9.49 17.11
C ALA A 124 21.83 9.64 15.75
N GLY A 125 22.26 10.59 14.92
CA GLY A 125 21.72 10.79 13.58
C GLY A 125 21.94 9.58 12.65
N VAL A 126 23.08 8.88 12.75
CA VAL A 126 23.34 7.66 11.97
C VAL A 126 22.37 6.55 12.38
N MET A 127 22.19 6.30 13.68
CA MET A 127 21.24 5.29 14.17
C MET A 127 19.80 5.59 13.72
N GLU A 128 19.42 6.88 13.72
CA GLU A 128 18.09 7.29 13.26
C GLU A 128 17.91 7.10 11.75
N MET A 129 18.95 7.36 10.95
CA MET A 129 18.95 7.06 9.52
C MET A 129 18.86 5.57 9.22
N ASP A 130 19.54 4.71 10.00
CA ASP A 130 19.45 3.25 9.85
C ASP A 130 18.03 2.77 10.11
N ARG A 131 17.42 3.23 11.21
CA ARG A 131 16.02 2.93 11.55
C ARG A 131 15.05 3.44 10.48
N PHE A 132 15.27 4.65 9.97
CA PHE A 132 14.47 5.20 8.89
C PHE A 132 14.62 4.36 7.60
N GLY A 133 15.81 3.87 7.31
CA GLY A 133 16.07 2.95 6.19
C GLY A 133 15.34 1.60 6.32
N GLU A 134 15.19 1.07 7.54
CA GLU A 134 14.33 -0.10 7.80
C GLU A 134 12.85 0.21 7.54
N GLN A 135 12.35 1.35 8.03
CA GLN A 135 10.96 1.75 7.79
C GLN A 135 10.64 1.93 6.31
N VAL A 136 11.55 2.55 5.55
CA VAL A 136 11.40 2.70 4.09
C VAL A 136 11.36 1.32 3.40
N ARG A 137 12.23 0.38 3.80
CA ARG A 137 12.20 -0.99 3.26
C ARG A 137 10.89 -1.71 3.57
N GLY A 138 10.36 -1.55 4.79
CA GLY A 138 9.03 -2.04 5.16
C GLY A 138 7.93 -1.46 4.27
N GLY A 139 7.96 -0.14 4.04
CA GLY A 139 7.00 0.55 3.17
C GLY A 139 7.04 0.05 1.72
N VAL A 140 8.24 -0.23 1.17
CA VAL A 140 8.36 -0.84 -0.17
C VAL A 140 7.70 -2.22 -0.23
N GLN A 141 7.89 -3.05 0.80
CA GLN A 141 7.27 -4.36 0.88
C GLN A 141 5.75 -4.27 0.94
N GLU A 142 5.21 -3.39 1.79
CA GLU A 142 3.76 -3.15 1.89
C GLU A 142 3.15 -2.68 0.57
N ILE A 143 3.82 -1.77 -0.16
CA ILE A 143 3.39 -1.34 -1.50
C ILE A 143 3.35 -2.52 -2.46
N GLY A 144 4.34 -3.41 -2.41
CA GLY A 144 4.37 -4.65 -3.19
C GLY A 144 3.17 -5.55 -2.91
N ASP A 145 2.86 -5.78 -1.63
CA ASP A 145 1.73 -6.62 -1.21
C ASP A 145 0.38 -6.03 -1.64
N ILE A 146 0.19 -4.70 -1.51
CA ILE A 146 -1.04 -4.03 -1.95
C ILE A 146 -1.16 -4.10 -3.48
N SER A 147 -0.05 -3.92 -4.22
CA SER A 147 -0.04 -4.00 -5.68
C SER A 147 -0.43 -5.39 -6.18
N ALA A 148 0.03 -6.45 -5.49
CA ALA A 148 -0.38 -7.84 -5.77
C ALA A 148 -1.88 -8.03 -5.54
N ARG A 149 -2.42 -7.58 -4.40
CA ARG A 149 -3.86 -7.68 -4.09
C ARG A 149 -4.74 -6.93 -5.08
N LEU A 150 -4.30 -5.76 -5.55
CA LEU A 150 -5.01 -5.05 -6.63
C LEU A 150 -4.95 -5.81 -7.95
N GLY A 151 -3.85 -6.51 -8.24
CA GLY A 151 -3.75 -7.44 -9.37
C GLY A 151 -4.78 -8.57 -9.31
N ASP A 152 -4.99 -9.14 -8.12
CA ASP A 152 -6.02 -10.16 -7.89
C ASP A 152 -7.43 -9.60 -8.11
N ILE A 153 -7.69 -8.37 -7.62
CA ILE A 153 -8.98 -7.69 -7.83
C ILE A 153 -9.25 -7.47 -9.32
N ILE A 154 -8.26 -6.96 -10.07
CA ILE A 154 -8.38 -6.75 -11.51
C ILE A 154 -8.69 -8.08 -12.21
N SER A 155 -7.99 -9.16 -11.85
CA SER A 155 -8.22 -10.50 -12.43
C SER A 155 -9.62 -11.03 -12.10
N ALA A 156 -10.09 -10.86 -10.87
CA ALA A 156 -11.42 -11.26 -10.44
C ALA A 156 -12.52 -10.51 -11.20
N VAL A 157 -12.37 -9.19 -11.38
CA VAL A 157 -13.28 -8.35 -12.15
C VAL A 157 -13.35 -8.77 -13.62
N GLN A 158 -12.20 -9.07 -14.24
CA GLN A 158 -12.16 -9.58 -15.61
C GLN A 158 -12.89 -10.93 -15.73
N GLY A 159 -12.71 -11.83 -14.75
CA GLY A 159 -13.43 -13.10 -14.70
C GLY A 159 -14.95 -12.93 -14.57
N ILE A 160 -15.41 -11.96 -13.78
CA ILE A 160 -16.83 -11.62 -13.64
C ILE A 160 -17.44 -11.18 -14.98
N SER A 161 -16.73 -10.33 -15.73
CA SER A 161 -17.19 -9.85 -17.04
C SER A 161 -17.42 -11.00 -18.03
N GLY A 162 -16.55 -12.02 -18.03
CA GLY A 162 -16.72 -13.22 -18.86
C GLY A 162 -17.96 -14.04 -18.47
N ARG A 163 -18.25 -14.17 -17.17
CA ARG A 163 -19.44 -14.88 -16.67
C ARG A 163 -20.74 -14.13 -17.03
N PHE A 164 -20.71 -12.80 -17.11
CA PHE A 164 -21.88 -12.02 -17.55
C PHE A 164 -22.31 -12.33 -18.99
N GLY A 165 -21.36 -12.57 -19.89
CA GLY A 165 -21.65 -13.01 -21.24
C GLY A 165 -22.48 -14.29 -21.25
N GLN A 166 -22.06 -15.30 -20.48
CA GLN A 166 -22.75 -16.59 -20.37
C GLN A 166 -24.16 -16.46 -19.79
N VAL A 167 -24.35 -15.62 -18.75
CA VAL A 167 -25.69 -15.44 -18.18
C VAL A 167 -26.61 -14.68 -19.14
N THR A 168 -26.08 -13.71 -19.89
CA THR A 168 -26.87 -12.99 -20.89
C THR A 168 -27.36 -13.93 -21.99
N GLU A 169 -26.51 -14.85 -22.44
CA GLU A 169 -26.88 -15.91 -23.39
C GLU A 169 -27.93 -16.87 -22.80
N GLY A 170 -27.74 -17.33 -21.57
CA GLY A 170 -28.71 -18.19 -20.88
C GLY A 170 -30.08 -17.51 -20.69
N MET A 171 -30.09 -16.21 -20.37
CA MET A 171 -31.33 -15.43 -20.28
C MET A 171 -32.04 -15.30 -21.62
N ARG A 172 -31.28 -15.15 -22.72
CA ARG A 172 -31.84 -15.12 -24.07
C ARG A 172 -32.48 -16.47 -24.42
N ALA A 173 -31.78 -17.58 -24.16
CA ALA A 173 -32.32 -18.92 -24.36
C ALA A 173 -33.58 -19.18 -23.52
N GLN A 174 -33.61 -18.71 -22.27
CA GLN A 174 -34.78 -18.80 -21.40
C GLN A 174 -35.96 -17.98 -21.94
N SER A 175 -35.72 -16.78 -22.48
CA SER A 175 -36.76 -15.97 -23.11
C SER A 175 -37.33 -16.65 -24.37
N GLU A 176 -36.47 -17.25 -25.19
CA GLU A 176 -36.89 -18.01 -26.38
C GLU A 176 -37.70 -19.26 -25.98
N GLY A 177 -37.26 -19.99 -24.95
CA GLY A 177 -38.00 -21.14 -24.40
C GLY A 177 -39.35 -20.76 -23.79
N ALA A 178 -39.44 -19.63 -23.09
CA ALA A 178 -40.70 -19.13 -22.54
C ALA A 178 -41.71 -18.81 -23.66
N GLU A 179 -41.24 -18.28 -24.79
CA GLU A 179 -42.07 -18.01 -25.95
C GLU A 179 -42.59 -19.30 -26.60
N GLN A 180 -41.74 -20.32 -26.73
CA GLN A 180 -42.16 -21.65 -27.20
C GLN A 180 -43.20 -22.30 -26.28
N ILE A 181 -43.03 -22.17 -24.96
CA ILE A 181 -44.01 -22.64 -23.96
C ILE A 181 -45.34 -21.89 -24.14
N ARG A 182 -45.29 -20.57 -24.32
CA ARG A 182 -46.48 -19.74 -24.56
C ARG A 182 -47.26 -20.24 -25.78
N GLU A 183 -46.57 -20.50 -26.90
CA GLU A 183 -47.19 -21.06 -28.09
C GLU A 183 -47.77 -22.46 -27.87
N ALA A 184 -47.04 -23.33 -27.16
CA ALA A 184 -47.52 -24.68 -26.84
C ALA A 184 -48.79 -24.64 -25.98
N MET A 185 -48.88 -23.72 -25.02
CA MET A 185 -50.06 -23.52 -24.19
C MET A 185 -51.26 -23.02 -25.01
N VAL A 186 -51.04 -22.14 -26.00
CA VAL A 186 -52.10 -21.72 -26.94
C VAL A 186 -52.62 -22.91 -27.75
N ARG A 187 -51.72 -23.74 -28.29
CA ARG A 187 -52.11 -24.96 -29.04
C ARG A 187 -52.85 -25.97 -28.15
N LEU A 188 -52.43 -26.13 -26.91
CA LEU A 188 -53.08 -27.00 -25.94
C LEU A 188 -54.50 -26.52 -25.60
N ALA A 189 -54.68 -25.21 -25.40
CA ALA A 189 -55.99 -24.62 -25.16
C ALA A 189 -56.95 -24.82 -26.34
N ASP A 190 -56.48 -24.64 -27.59
CA ASP A 190 -57.27 -24.93 -28.79
C ASP A 190 -57.67 -26.41 -28.88
N GLY A 191 -56.73 -27.33 -28.60
CA GLY A 191 -57.00 -28.77 -28.57
C GLY A 191 -58.02 -29.16 -27.49
N ALA A 192 -57.93 -28.56 -26.31
CA ALA A 192 -58.89 -28.78 -25.23
C ALA A 192 -60.30 -28.29 -25.61
N ALA A 193 -60.40 -27.13 -26.26
CA ALA A 193 -61.68 -26.61 -26.76
C ALA A 193 -62.34 -27.56 -27.78
N ARG A 194 -61.58 -28.03 -28.78
CA ARG A 194 -62.08 -29.00 -29.77
C ARG A 194 -62.50 -30.34 -29.16
N THR A 195 -61.80 -30.78 -28.11
CA THR A 195 -62.15 -32.00 -27.38
C THR A 195 -63.48 -31.82 -26.64
N ALA A 196 -63.71 -30.66 -26.02
CA ALA A 196 -64.99 -30.35 -25.38
C ALA A 196 -66.14 -30.35 -26.40
N ASP A 197 -65.94 -29.76 -27.58
CA ASP A 197 -66.93 -29.78 -28.67
C ASP A 197 -67.24 -31.21 -29.14
N SER A 198 -66.21 -32.03 -29.32
CA SER A 198 -66.34 -33.44 -29.74
C SER A 198 -67.09 -34.28 -28.70
N LEU A 199 -66.86 -34.03 -27.40
CA LEU A 199 -67.58 -34.69 -26.31
C LEU A 199 -69.06 -34.29 -26.28
N ASN A 200 -69.37 -33.04 -26.59
CA ASN A 200 -70.75 -32.59 -26.72
C ASN A 200 -71.46 -33.31 -27.87
N ASP A 201 -70.82 -33.44 -29.02
CA ASP A 201 -71.39 -34.15 -30.17
C ASP A 201 -71.51 -35.67 -29.92
N PHE A 202 -70.53 -36.28 -29.24
CA PHE A 202 -70.62 -37.67 -28.80
C PHE A 202 -71.79 -37.91 -27.84
N ASN A 203 -72.02 -37.00 -26.89
CA ASN A 203 -73.16 -37.08 -25.98
C ASN A 203 -74.49 -37.03 -26.73
N LYS A 204 -74.63 -36.13 -27.72
CA LYS A 204 -75.81 -36.11 -28.60
C LYS A 204 -75.98 -37.43 -29.33
N ALA A 205 -74.94 -37.96 -29.96
CA ALA A 205 -74.99 -39.24 -30.65
C ALA A 205 -75.39 -40.40 -29.72
N SER A 206 -74.90 -40.39 -28.47
CA SER A 206 -75.27 -41.37 -27.44
C SER A 206 -76.75 -41.28 -27.03
N ILE A 207 -77.32 -40.07 -26.97
CA ILE A 207 -78.76 -39.87 -26.72
C ILE A 207 -79.58 -40.43 -27.89
N HIS A 208 -79.25 -40.05 -29.12
CA HIS A 208 -79.93 -40.55 -30.32
C HIS A 208 -79.87 -42.09 -30.43
N LEU A 209 -78.71 -42.69 -30.09
CA LEU A 209 -78.57 -44.15 -30.08
C LEU A 209 -79.45 -44.81 -29.01
N ARG A 210 -79.56 -44.21 -27.81
CA ARG A 210 -80.45 -44.72 -26.76
C ARG A 210 -81.91 -44.66 -27.16
N GLU A 211 -82.32 -43.58 -27.81
CA GLU A 211 -83.67 -43.42 -28.38
C GLU A 211 -83.94 -44.53 -29.41
N ALA A 212 -83.06 -44.71 -30.40
CA ALA A 212 -83.21 -45.74 -31.42
C ALA A 212 -83.24 -47.18 -30.87
N VAL A 213 -82.43 -47.48 -29.83
CA VAL A 213 -82.47 -48.77 -29.13
C VAL A 213 -83.77 -48.94 -28.35
N GLY A 214 -84.29 -47.87 -27.75
CA GLY A 214 -85.60 -47.85 -27.10
C GLY A 214 -86.73 -48.17 -28.07
N ASP A 215 -86.76 -47.49 -29.22
CA ASP A 215 -87.74 -47.71 -30.28
C ASP A 215 -87.68 -49.14 -30.83
N LEU A 216 -86.46 -49.65 -31.08
CA LEU A 216 -86.26 -51.03 -31.54
C LEU A 216 -86.76 -52.05 -30.51
N LYS A 217 -86.53 -51.81 -29.21
CA LYS A 217 -87.02 -52.68 -28.14
C LYS A 217 -88.56 -52.67 -28.07
N GLU A 218 -89.19 -51.51 -28.27
CA GLU A 218 -90.65 -51.41 -28.33
C GLU A 218 -91.19 -52.22 -29.51
N GLU A 219 -90.60 -52.07 -30.69
CA GLU A 219 -90.99 -52.83 -31.88
C GLU A 219 -90.82 -54.34 -31.68
N VAL A 220 -89.66 -54.80 -31.20
CA VAL A 220 -89.44 -56.23 -30.92
C VAL A 220 -90.46 -56.78 -29.91
N SER A 221 -90.81 -55.99 -28.89
CA SER A 221 -91.81 -56.39 -27.89
C SER A 221 -93.22 -56.57 -28.50
N ARG A 222 -93.56 -55.84 -29.58
CA ARG A 222 -94.81 -56.06 -30.32
C ARG A 222 -94.82 -57.37 -31.11
N PHE A 223 -93.66 -57.87 -31.54
CA PHE A 223 -93.53 -59.10 -32.31
C PHE A 223 -93.37 -60.36 -31.45
N THR A 224 -92.95 -60.25 -30.19
CA THR A 224 -93.01 -61.34 -29.21
C THR A 224 -94.37 -61.37 -28.52
N ILE A 225 -95.32 -62.10 -29.12
CA ILE A 225 -96.54 -62.63 -28.47
C ILE A 225 -96.29 -64.11 -28.17
#